data_AF-A0A9X2FRX1-F1
#
_entry.id   AF-A0A9X2FRX1-F1
#
_cell.length_a   1.000
_cell.length_b   1.000
_cell.length_c   1.000
_cell.angle_alpha   90.00
_cell.angle_beta   90.00
_cell.angle_gamma   90.00
#
_symmetry.space_group_name_H-M   'P 1'
#
loop_
_entity.id
_entity.type
_entity.pdbx_description
1 polymer ?
#
loop_
_entity_poly.entity_id
_entity_poly.type
_entity_poly.pdbx_seq_one_letter_code
_entity_poly.pdbx_strand_id
1 'polypeptide(L)'
;MSRRLTSFLRRNRGPLALLLLAGAVAVWLAFRMVADFLYFHDPAHRDVELRGWMTPRYVVETYDLPPSLVSELLDLPAQGPRRRRMRRIAADLGLTLEELTDRVRAAAAEYRQARDD
;
A
#
# COMPACT_ATOMS: atom_id res chain seq x y z
N MET A 1 -35.56 -30.32 -2.78
CA MET A 1 -35.01 -29.84 -4.06
C MET A 1 -33.55 -29.39 -3.92
N SER A 2 -32.68 -30.17 -3.25
CA SER A 2 -31.27 -29.79 -2.97
C SER A 2 -30.24 -30.91 -3.27
N ARG A 3 -30.68 -32.13 -3.59
CA ARG A 3 -29.78 -33.29 -3.83
C ARG A 3 -29.20 -33.37 -5.25
N ARG A 4 -29.73 -32.61 -6.22
CA ARG A 4 -29.23 -32.60 -7.61
C ARG A 4 -28.13 -31.56 -7.87
N LEU A 5 -28.03 -30.52 -7.04
CA LEU A 5 -26.99 -29.50 -7.18
C LEU A 5 -25.61 -30.07 -6.85
N THR A 6 -25.50 -30.81 -5.75
CA THR A 6 -24.23 -31.34 -5.25
C THR A 6 -23.62 -32.44 -6.13
N SER A 7 -24.43 -33.21 -6.87
CA SER A 7 -23.90 -34.24 -7.79
C SER A 7 -23.32 -33.64 -9.08
N PHE A 8 -23.84 -32.50 -9.54
CA PHE A 8 -23.32 -31.78 -10.71
C PHE A 8 -21.99 -31.09 -10.40
N LEU A 9 -21.85 -30.49 -9.21
CA LEU A 9 -20.60 -29.89 -8.73
C LEU A 9 -19.44 -30.91 -8.66
N ARG A 10 -19.75 -32.16 -8.30
CA ARG A 10 -18.73 -33.21 -8.10
C ARG A 10 -18.29 -33.89 -9.40
N ARG A 11 -19.13 -33.90 -10.44
CA ARG A 11 -18.85 -34.46 -11.77
C ARG A 11 -18.06 -33.49 -12.65
N ASN A 12 -18.27 -32.18 -12.47
CA ASN A 12 -17.70 -31.11 -13.30
C ASN A 12 -16.69 -30.24 -12.51
N ARG A 13 -15.76 -30.87 -11.77
CA ARG A 13 -14.76 -30.17 -10.95
C ARG A 13 -13.85 -29.24 -11.76
N GLY A 14 -13.56 -29.59 -13.01
CA GLY A 14 -12.74 -28.77 -13.92
C GLY A 14 -13.33 -27.40 -14.21
N PRO A 15 -14.52 -27.29 -14.86
CA PRO A 15 -15.13 -25.99 -15.13
C PRO A 15 -15.53 -25.24 -13.85
N LEU A 16 -15.83 -25.93 -12.75
CA LEU A 16 -16.09 -25.27 -11.47
C LEU A 16 -14.83 -24.63 -10.88
N ALA A 17 -13.69 -25.32 -10.93
CA ALA A 17 -12.41 -24.78 -10.51
C ALA A 17 -11.99 -23.60 -11.39
N LEU A 18 -12.20 -23.70 -12.70
CA LEU A 18 -11.95 -22.61 -13.65
C LEU A 18 -12.81 -21.37 -13.34
N LEU A 19 -14.09 -21.57 -13.04
CA LEU A 19 -15.00 -20.49 -12.67
C LEU A 19 -14.57 -19.81 -11.36
N LEU A 20 -14.20 -20.60 -10.35
CA LEU A 20 -13.70 -20.06 -9.07
C LEU A 20 -12.38 -19.30 -9.25
N LEU A 21 -11.46 -19.82 -10.07
CA LEU A 21 -10.20 -19.15 -10.38
C LEU A 21 -10.44 -17.83 -11.13
N ALA A 22 -11.30 -17.84 -12.15
CA ALA A 22 -11.68 -16.64 -12.89
C ALA A 22 -12.33 -15.59 -11.98
N GLY A 23 -13.22 -16.02 -11.07
CA GLY A 23 -13.82 -15.16 -10.05
C GLY A 23 -12.78 -14.55 -9.10
N ALA A 24 -11.81 -15.34 -8.63
CA ALA A 24 -10.73 -14.85 -7.78
C ALA A 24 -9.86 -13.80 -8.50
N VAL A 25 -9.50 -14.05 -9.77
CA VAL A 25 -8.75 -13.08 -10.59
C VAL A 25 -9.55 -11.80 -10.82
N ALA A 26 -10.85 -11.90 -11.09
CA ALA A 26 -11.71 -10.74 -11.27
C ALA A 26 -11.82 -9.89 -10.00
N VAL A 27 -11.97 -10.52 -8.84
CA VAL A 27 -11.98 -9.81 -7.54
C VAL A 27 -10.64 -9.14 -7.27
N TRP A 28 -9.52 -9.84 -7.50
CA TRP A 28 -8.19 -9.28 -7.35
C TRP A 28 -7.97 -8.07 -8.27
N LEU A 29 -8.38 -8.17 -9.53
CA LEU A 29 -8.28 -7.07 -10.50
C LEU A 29 -9.17 -5.89 -10.10
N ALA A 30 -10.41 -6.14 -9.68
CA ALA A 30 -11.32 -5.09 -9.23
C ALA A 30 -10.77 -4.36 -8.01
N PHE A 31 -10.21 -5.09 -7.04
CA PHE A 31 -9.55 -4.49 -5.89
C PHE A 31 -8.37 -3.62 -6.30
N ARG A 32 -7.48 -4.13 -7.17
CA ARG A 32 -6.35 -3.37 -7.70
C ARG A 32 -6.81 -2.11 -8.47
N MET A 33 -7.86 -2.21 -9.27
CA MET A 33 -8.37 -1.09 -10.04
C MET A 33 -9.02 -0.02 -9.15
N VAL A 34 -9.72 -0.42 -8.08
CA VAL A 34 -10.28 0.52 -7.09
C VAL A 34 -9.18 1.17 -6.28
N ALA A 35 -8.14 0.42 -5.90
CA ALA A 35 -6.96 0.97 -5.25
C ALA A 35 -6.26 1.99 -6.15
N ASP A 36 -6.04 1.65 -7.42
CA ASP A 36 -5.45 2.54 -8.42
C ASP A 36 -6.37 3.75 -8.69
N PHE A 37 -7.68 3.57 -8.76
CA PHE A 37 -8.63 4.66 -9.00
C PHE A 37 -8.69 5.63 -7.82
N LEU A 38 -8.76 5.13 -6.58
CA LEU A 38 -8.66 5.95 -5.37
C LEU A 38 -7.29 6.63 -5.28
N TYR A 39 -6.22 5.92 -5.65
CA TYR A 39 -4.88 6.48 -5.80
C TYR A 39 -4.92 7.66 -6.77
N PHE A 40 -5.45 7.49 -7.99
CA PHE A 40 -5.50 8.47 -9.08
C PHE A 40 -6.41 9.68 -8.81
N HIS A 41 -7.44 9.52 -7.98
CA HIS A 41 -8.40 10.58 -7.66
C HIS A 41 -7.99 11.46 -6.47
N ASP A 42 -6.92 11.11 -5.75
CA ASP A 42 -6.35 11.96 -4.71
C ASP A 42 -5.50 13.09 -5.34
N PRO A 43 -5.80 14.38 -5.09
CA PRO A 43 -4.96 15.50 -5.50
C PRO A 43 -3.51 15.46 -4.94
N ALA A 44 -3.18 14.46 -4.11
CA ALA A 44 -1.85 14.10 -3.64
C ALA A 44 -0.83 13.62 -4.71
N HIS A 45 -1.14 13.59 -6.01
CA HIS A 45 -0.13 13.29 -7.07
C HIS A 45 1.01 14.31 -7.20
N ARG A 46 1.06 15.32 -6.33
CA ARG A 46 2.28 16.11 -6.12
C ARG A 46 3.38 15.32 -5.38
N ASP A 47 3.04 14.16 -4.81
CA ASP A 47 3.93 13.42 -3.92
C ASP A 47 4.78 12.41 -4.71
N VAL A 48 6.02 12.80 -4.96
CA VAL A 48 7.05 12.06 -5.72
C VAL A 48 7.34 10.71 -5.05
N GLU A 49 7.32 9.65 -5.86
CA GLU A 49 7.68 8.28 -5.45
C GLU A 49 9.00 8.24 -4.66
N LEU A 50 9.02 7.56 -3.50
CA LEU A 50 10.23 7.50 -2.69
C LEU A 50 11.31 6.79 -3.48
N ARG A 51 12.44 7.48 -3.69
CA ARG A 51 13.61 6.82 -4.30
C ARG A 51 14.44 6.15 -3.23
N GLY A 52 14.97 4.97 -3.53
CA GLY A 52 15.70 4.16 -2.55
C GLY A 52 16.97 4.80 -1.98
N TRP A 53 17.49 5.85 -2.61
CA TRP A 53 18.61 6.66 -2.14
C TRP A 53 18.20 7.83 -1.23
N MET A 54 16.90 8.17 -1.16
CA MET A 54 16.39 9.25 -0.31
C MET A 54 16.62 8.93 1.17
N THR A 55 16.74 9.99 1.96
CA THR A 55 16.87 9.90 3.42
C THR A 55 15.56 10.33 4.08
N PRO A 56 15.28 9.91 5.34
CA PRO A 56 14.10 10.34 6.08
C PRO A 56 13.92 11.86 6.12
N ARG A 57 15.03 12.60 6.24
CA ARG A 57 15.00 14.07 6.18
C ARG A 57 14.43 14.59 4.86
N TYR A 58 14.74 13.93 3.75
CA TYR A 58 14.20 14.33 2.44
C TYR A 58 12.69 14.07 2.35
N VAL A 59 12.18 13.07 3.08
CA VAL A 59 10.74 12.78 3.14
C VAL A 59 9.98 13.87 3.90
N VAL A 60 10.53 14.32 5.03
CA VAL A 60 10.00 15.47 5.80
C VAL A 60 9.79 16.67 4.88
N GLU A 61 10.80 17.04 4.10
CA GLU A 61 10.75 18.21 3.22
C GLU A 61 9.83 18.01 2.00
N THR A 62 9.82 16.82 1.39
CA THR A 62 9.02 16.55 0.19
C THR A 62 7.52 16.43 0.50
N TYR A 63 7.17 15.80 1.63
CA TYR A 63 5.78 15.52 2.02
C TYR A 63 5.24 16.50 3.07
N ASP A 64 6.05 17.48 3.47
CA ASP A 64 5.74 18.49 4.50
C ASP A 64 5.22 17.88 5.81
N LEU A 65 5.83 16.76 6.21
CA LEU A 65 5.46 16.02 7.42
C LEU A 65 6.38 16.41 8.60
N PRO A 66 5.85 16.50 9.83
CA PRO A 66 6.68 16.77 10.99
C PRO A 66 7.71 15.63 11.23
N PRO A 67 8.95 15.96 11.65
CA PRO A 67 10.01 14.96 11.83
C PRO A 67 9.66 13.83 12.81
N SER A 68 8.85 14.12 13.83
CA SER A 68 8.38 13.14 14.82
C SER A 68 7.49 12.07 14.17
N LEU A 69 6.51 12.49 13.36
CA LEU A 69 5.61 11.59 12.65
C LEU A 69 6.38 10.72 11.66
N VAL A 70 7.34 11.31 10.92
CA VAL A 70 8.20 10.53 10.01
C VAL A 70 9.07 9.52 10.76
N SER A 71 9.55 9.85 11.96
CA SER A 71 10.34 8.90 12.76
C SER A 71 9.51 7.73 13.27
N GLU A 72 8.28 7.98 13.69
CA GLU A 72 7.33 6.94 14.14
C GLU A 72 6.92 6.04 12.98
N LEU A 73 6.55 6.64 11.85
CA LEU A 73 6.10 5.91 10.66
C LEU A 73 7.17 4.97 10.08
N LEU A 74 8.43 5.39 10.15
CA LEU A 74 9.58 4.65 9.63
C LEU A 74 10.24 3.74 10.67
N ASP A 75 9.66 3.63 11.87
CA ASP A 75 10.22 2.91 13.03
C ASP A 75 11.71 3.24 13.27
N LEU A 76 12.03 4.53 13.19
CA LEU A 76 13.40 5.01 13.32
C LEU A 76 13.76 5.10 14.80
N PRO A 77 14.87 4.45 15.23
CA PRO A 77 15.30 4.57 16.62
C PRO A 77 15.65 6.03 16.93
N ALA A 78 15.19 6.52 18.10
CA ALA A 78 15.39 7.89 18.55
C ALA A 78 16.88 8.34 18.55
N GLN A 79 17.81 7.39 18.63
CA GLN A 79 19.26 7.62 18.58
C GLN A 79 19.96 6.84 17.45
N GLY A 80 19.33 6.72 16.28
CA GLY A 80 19.90 6.05 15.11
C GLY A 80 20.78 6.93 14.21
N PRO A 81 21.61 6.33 13.33
CA PRO A 81 22.38 7.09 12.35
C PRO A 81 21.44 7.89 11.43
N ARG A 82 21.56 9.23 11.48
CA ARG A 82 20.71 10.23 10.80
C ARG A 82 20.64 10.09 9.26
N ARG A 83 21.39 9.17 8.66
CA ARG A 83 21.53 8.97 7.20
C ARG A 83 21.23 7.53 6.80
N ARG A 84 20.09 6.98 7.22
CA ARG A 84 19.56 5.73 6.65
C ARG A 84 18.94 6.01 5.29
N ARG A 85 19.14 5.10 4.33
CA ARG A 85 18.54 5.17 3.00
C ARG A 85 17.17 4.50 3.05
N MET A 86 16.20 5.05 2.33
CA MET A 86 14.82 4.56 2.33
C MET A 86 14.73 3.07 1.93
N ARG A 87 15.58 2.60 1.01
CA ARG A 87 15.64 1.18 0.64
C ARG A 87 15.99 0.25 1.82
N ARG A 88 16.87 0.68 2.73
CA ARG A 88 17.19 -0.12 3.93
C ARG A 88 16.11 -0.04 4.98
N ILE A 89 15.40 1.09 5.05
CA ILE A 89 14.28 1.25 5.99
C ILE A 89 13.13 0.35 5.54
N ALA A 90 12.78 0.38 4.25
CA ALA A 90 11.79 -0.52 3.66
C ALA A 90 12.13 -2.00 3.93
N ALA A 91 13.38 -2.40 3.69
CA ALA A 91 13.84 -3.76 3.94
C ALA A 91 13.73 -4.17 5.42
N ASP A 92 14.09 -3.30 6.36
CA ASP A 92 13.96 -3.57 7.80
C ASP A 92 12.49 -3.72 8.23
N LEU A 93 11.58 -2.95 7.60
CA LEU A 93 10.14 -3.03 7.82
C LEU A 93 9.48 -4.22 7.11
N GLY A 94 10.25 -5.00 6.34
CA GLY A 94 9.71 -6.10 5.51
C GLY A 94 8.83 -5.62 4.36
N LEU A 95 8.98 -4.36 3.94
CA LEU A 95 8.19 -3.72 2.88
C LEU A 95 9.02 -3.50 1.61
N THR A 96 8.32 -3.44 0.49
CA THR A 96 8.84 -2.85 -0.74
C THR A 96 8.91 -1.33 -0.61
N LEU A 97 9.71 -0.71 -1.48
CA LEU A 97 9.83 0.76 -1.52
C LEU A 97 8.52 1.43 -1.93
N GLU A 98 7.71 0.75 -2.75
CA GLU A 98 6.40 1.20 -3.22
C GLU A 98 5.37 1.16 -2.08
N GLU A 99 5.28 0.05 -1.35
CA GLU A 99 4.42 -0.05 -0.15
C GLU A 99 4.81 0.97 0.93
N LEU A 100 6.11 1.25 1.09
CA LEU A 100 6.56 2.29 2.01
C LEU A 100 6.17 3.70 1.51
N THR A 101 6.18 3.93 0.20
CA THR A 101 5.71 5.18 -0.42
C THR A 101 4.23 5.39 -0.13
N ASP A 102 3.42 4.35 -0.32
CA ASP A 102 1.97 4.42 -0.06
C ASP A 102 1.67 4.69 1.41
N ARG A 103 2.42 4.05 2.32
CA ARG A 103 2.30 4.30 3.76
C ARG A 103 2.64 5.75 4.14
N VAL A 104 3.71 6.32 3.58
CA VAL A 104 4.08 7.73 3.78
C VAL A 104 3.03 8.68 3.20
N ARG A 105 2.49 8.37 2.02
CA ARG A 105 1.44 9.17 1.39
C ARG A 105 0.16 9.18 2.23
N ALA A 106 -0.27 8.03 2.75
CA ALA A 106 -1.44 7.93 3.62
C ALA A 106 -1.28 8.80 4.87
N ALA A 107 -0.14 8.70 5.55
CA ALA A 107 0.15 9.52 6.73
C ALA A 107 0.18 11.04 6.39
N ALA A 108 0.69 11.42 5.23
CA ALA A 108 0.67 12.80 4.75
C ALA A 108 -0.74 13.31 4.47
N ALA A 109 -1.60 12.49 3.88
CA ALA A 109 -2.99 12.84 3.63
C ALA A 109 -3.77 13.05 4.93
N GLU A 110 -3.63 12.14 5.89
CA GLU A 110 -4.26 12.25 7.23
C GLU A 110 -3.79 13.51 7.97
N TYR A 111 -2.48 13.79 7.94
CA TYR A 111 -1.93 14.99 8.57
C TYR A 111 -2.45 16.28 7.95
N ARG A 112 -2.58 16.33 6.62
CA ARG A 112 -3.15 17.49 5.90
C ARG A 112 -4.61 17.71 6.26
N GLN A 113 -5.42 16.64 6.27
CA GLN A 113 -6.83 16.72 6.66
C GLN A 113 -7.00 17.23 8.09
N ALA A 114 -6.25 16.67 9.05
CA ALA A 114 -6.31 17.09 10.45
C ALA A 114 -5.81 18.53 10.70
N ARG A 115 -5.10 19.14 9.74
CA ARG A 115 -4.62 20.53 9.82
C ARG A 115 -5.61 21.53 9.23
N ASP A 116 -6.46 21.08 8.31
CA ASP A 116 -7.43 21.92 7.60
C ASP A 116 -8.82 21.93 8.29
N ASP A 117 -9.07 21.02 9.25
CA ASP A 117 -10.19 21.01 10.22
C ASP A 117 -9.92 21.92 11.46
#